data_AF-A0A971WH93-F1
#
_entry.id   AF-A0A971WH93-F1
#
_cell.length_a   1.000
_cell.length_b   1.000
_cell.length_c   1.000
_cell.angle_alpha   90.00
_cell.angle_beta   90.00
_cell.angle_gamma   90.00
#
_symmetry.space_group_name_H-M   'P 1'
#
loop_
_entity.id
_entity.type
_entity.pdbx_description
1 polymer ?
#
loop_
_entity_poly.entity_id
_entity_poly.type
_entity_poly.pdbx_seq_one_letter_code
_entity_poly.pdbx_strand_id
1 'polypeptide(L)' 'CAVDHLPPPLLSQLKEGGKMVIPVGPPWSIQSLWVVEKTRDGITTRDLGAVRFVPLTRESQGE' A
#
# COMPACT_ATOMS: atom_id res chain seq x y z
N CYS A 1 9.40 5.95 -4.42
CA CYS A 1 8.32 6.82 -3.89
C CYS A 1 7.54 6.01 -2.87
N ALA A 2 7.43 6.50 -1.63
CA ALA A 2 6.50 5.97 -0.64
C ALA A 2 5.15 6.64 -0.86
N VAL A 3 4.08 5.90 -0.68
CA VAL A 3 2.73 6.45 -0.81
C VAL A 3 2.33 6.99 0.55
N ASP A 4 2.24 8.32 0.71
CA ASP A 4 1.84 8.95 1.97
C ASP A 4 0.33 8.78 2.28
N HIS A 5 -0.47 8.39 1.27
CA HIS A 5 -1.91 8.19 1.35
C HIS A 5 -2.33 7.05 0.41
N LEU A 6 -3.04 6.02 0.89
CA LEU A 6 -3.47 4.87 0.07
C LEU A 6 -4.07 5.35 -1.27
N PRO A 7 -3.54 4.93 -2.44
CA PRO A 7 -3.92 5.53 -3.70
C PRO A 7 -5.38 5.18 -3.98
N PRO A 8 -6.26 6.17 -4.23
CA PRO A 8 -7.65 5.92 -4.59
C PRO A 8 -7.82 4.90 -5.74
N PRO A 9 -6.96 4.87 -6.79
CA PRO A 9 -7.09 3.89 -7.87
C PRO A 9 -6.89 2.43 -7.44
N LEU A 10 -6.05 2.18 -6.43
CA LEU A 10 -5.78 0.83 -5.93
C LEU A 10 -6.94 0.33 -5.05
N LEU A 11 -7.54 1.24 -4.27
CA LEU A 11 -8.74 0.96 -3.47
C LEU A 11 -9.97 0.71 -4.35
N SER A 12 -10.09 1.44 -5.47
CA SER A 12 -11.15 1.23 -6.45
C SER A 12 -11.04 -0.12 -7.17
N GLN A 13 -9.84 -0.66 -7.34
CA GLN A 13 -9.61 -1.99 -7.92
C GLN A 13 -9.91 -3.14 -6.95
N LEU A 14 -10.01 -2.87 -5.64
CA LEU A 14 -10.41 -3.87 -4.67
C LEU A 14 -11.89 -4.20 -4.78
N LYS A 15 -12.18 -5.50 -4.90
CA LYS A 15 -13.53 -6.04 -4.72
C LYS A 15 -13.94 -5.96 -3.26
N GLU A 16 -15.24 -5.97 -2.98
CA GLU A 16 -15.77 -6.12 -1.62
C GLU A 16 -15.28 -7.44 -1.01
N GLY A 17 -14.81 -7.40 0.24
CA GLY A 17 -14.11 -8.50 0.91
C GLY A 17 -12.67 -8.71 0.47
N GLY A 18 -12.19 -7.93 -0.51
CA GLY A 18 -10.80 -7.96 -0.98
C GLY A 18 -9.85 -7.36 0.05
N LYS A 19 -8.66 -7.96 0.15
CA LYS A 19 -7.57 -7.48 1.01
C LYS A 19 -6.39 -7.08 0.15
N MET A 20 -5.81 -5.94 0.47
CA MET A 20 -4.59 -5.40 -0.13
C MET A 20 -3.53 -5.32 0.96
N VAL A 21 -2.33 -5.81 0.67
CA VAL A 21 -1.19 -5.72 1.57
C VAL A 21 -0.14 -4.86 0.88
N ILE A 22 0.23 -3.74 1.49
CA ILE A 22 1.15 -2.78 0.88
C ILE A 22 2.14 -2.23 1.91
N PRO A 23 3.45 -2.19 1.60
CA PRO A 23 4.41 -1.49 2.43
C PRO A 23 4.27 0.03 2.22
N VAL A 24 4.15 0.77 3.31
CA VAL A 24 4.02 2.22 3.35
C VAL A 24 5.22 2.80 4.07
N GLY A 25 6.00 3.64 3.39
CA GLY A 25 7.16 4.31 3.97
C GLY A 25 8.30 4.52 2.98
N PRO A 26 9.25 5.43 3.29
CA PRO A 26 10.31 5.86 2.39
C PRO A 26 11.10 4.68 1.80
N PRO A 27 11.47 4.73 0.50
CA PRO A 27 12.36 3.73 -0.09
C PRO A 27 13.67 3.65 0.70
N TRP A 28 14.23 2.45 0.85
CA TRP A 28 15.48 2.18 1.57
C TRP A 28 15.44 2.38 3.10
N SER A 29 14.31 2.82 3.65
CA SER A 29 14.05 2.96 5.08
C SER A 29 13.17 1.83 5.61
N ILE A 30 12.97 1.81 6.93
CA ILE A 30 11.96 0.95 7.56
C ILE A 30 10.58 1.43 7.10
N GLN A 31 9.79 0.51 6.57
CA GLN A 31 8.42 0.73 6.09
C GLN A 31 7.46 0.04 7.05
N SER A 32 6.21 0.49 7.13
CA SER A 32 5.15 -0.23 7.84
C SER A 32 4.35 -1.06 6.84
N LEU A 33 4.05 -2.31 7.17
CA LEU A 33 3.22 -3.16 6.32
C LEU A 33 1.75 -2.98 6.69
N TRP A 34 0.97 -2.43 5.77
CA TRP A 34 -0.45 -2.18 5.99
C TRP A 34 -1.28 -3.23 5.27
N VAL A 35 -2.28 -3.77 5.98
CA VAL A 35 -3.38 -4.52 5.40
C VAL A 35 -4.57 -3.59 5.28
N VAL A 36 -5.10 -3.48 4.08
CA VAL A 36 -6.29 -2.71 3.76
C VAL A 36 -7.35 -3.69 3.30
N GLU A 37 -8.50 -3.69 3.97
CA GLU A 37 -9.62 -4.54 3.64
C GLU A 37 -10.84 -3.69 3.31
N LYS A 38 -11.40 -3.92 2.12
CA LYS A 38 -12.61 -3.25 1.66
C LYS A 38 -13.81 -4.05 2.15
N THR A 39 -14.50 -3.54 3.16
CA THR A 39 -15.74 -4.11 3.69
C THR A 39 -16.94 -3.42 3.05
N ARG A 40 -18.15 -3.91 3.31
CA ARG A 40 -19.39 -3.26 2.84
C ARG A 40 -19.62 -1.89 3.47
N ASP A 41 -19.12 -1.72 4.69
CA ASP A 41 -19.28 -0.49 5.48
C ASP A 41 -18.16 0.54 5.22
N GLY A 42 -17.12 0.17 4.46
CA GLY A 42 -16.03 1.08 4.11
C GLY A 42 -14.68 0.39 3.99
N ILE A 43 -13.62 1.12 4.32
CA ILE A 43 -12.25 0.63 4.25
C ILE A 43 -11.72 0.48 5.67
N THR A 44 -11.21 -0.71 5.99
CA THR A 44 -10.54 -0.98 7.25
C THR A 44 -9.05 -1.14 7.01
N THR A 45 -8.24 -0.58 7.90
CA THR A 45 -6.78 -0.64 7.82
C THR A 45 -6.20 -1.25 9.09
N ARG A 46 -5.18 -2.08 8.92
CA ARG A 46 -4.44 -2.71 10.02
C ARG A 46 -2.95 -2.62 9.73
N ASP A 47 -2.21 -2.06 10.67
CA ASP A 47 -0.75 -2.10 10.66
C ASP A 47 -0.26 -3.47 11.16
N LEU A 48 0.64 -4.10 10.40
CA LEU A 48 1.31 -5.35 10.76
C LEU A 48 2.74 -5.10 11.26
N GLY A 49 3.19 -3.85 11.30
CA GLY A 49 4.49 -3.45 11.83
C GLY A 49 5.57 -3.27 10.78
N ALA A 50 6.80 -3.13 11.26
CA ALA A 50 7.96 -2.73 10.48
C ALA A 50 8.46 -3.84 9.53
N VAL A 51 8.65 -3.48 8.26
CA VAL A 51 9.19 -4.31 7.19
C VAL A 51 10.23 -3.55 6.39
N ARG A 52 11.07 -4.27 5.63
CA ARG A 52 12.07 -3.68 4.74
C ARG A 52 11.98 -4.36 3.39
N PHE A 53 11.28 -3.72 2.45
CA PHE A 53 11.17 -4.20 1.08
C PHE A 53 12.19 -3.51 0.17
N VAL A 54 12.54 -4.18 -0.93
CA VAL A 54 13.23 -3.53 -2.05
C VAL A 54 12.33 -2.46 -2.65
N PRO A 55 12.88 -1.36 -3.20
CA PRO A 55 12.06 -0.36 -3.87
C PRO A 55 11.32 -0.99 -5.05
N LEU A 56 10.03 -0.71 -5.16
CA LEU A 56 9.24 -1.04 -6.35
C LEU A 56 9.77 -0.18 -7.50
N THR A 57 10.61 -0.75 -8.35
CA THR A 57 11.09 -0.12 -9.58
C THR A 57 10.02 -0.25 -10.66
N ARG A 58 9.30 0.85 -10.92
CA ARG A 58 8.72 1.06 -12.24
C ARG A 58 9.86 1.44 -13.18
N GLU A 59 9.85 0.99 -14.43
CA GLU A 59 10.57 1.72 -15.47
C GLU A 59 10.01 3.13 -15.45
N SER A 60 10.71 4.05 -14.80
CA SER A 60 10.60 5.45 -15.13
C SER A 60 11.01 5.54 -16.59
N GLN A 61 10.05 5.77 -17.49
CA GLN A 61 10.39 6.62 -18.63
C GLN A 61 11.10 7.82 -18.03
N GLY A 62 12.37 7.96 -18.41
CA GLY A 62 13.14 9.13 -18.06
C GLY A 62 12.42 10.35 -18.64
N GLU A 63 12.36 11.39 -17.82
CA GLU A 63 12.55 12.80 -18.16
C GLU A 63 12.54 13.60 -16.84
#